data_AF-A0A7S0MX19-F1
#
_entry.id   AF-A0A7S0MX19-F1
#
_cell.length_a   1.000
_cell.length_b   1.000
_cell.length_c   1.000
_cell.angle_alpha   90.00
_cell.angle_beta   90.00
_cell.angle_gamma   90.00
#
_symmetry.space_group_name_H-M   'P 1'
#
loop_
_entity.id
_entity.type
_entity.pdbx_description
1 polymer ?
#
loop_
_entity_poly.entity_id
_entity_poly.type
_entity_poly.pdbx_seq_one_letter_code
_entity_poly.pdbx_strand_id
1 'polypeptide(L)'
;EKRQAELDQLKFNADADKGKVESALAAAKKQAAAAEAALKEARAKAKEEADRLRKELEQSQLAANTLEARAKDLETQLAAAQAAAEGGSAAEKKLKEQLAKVTGERDEKEKEAKGLAKEVERLKVALDKAEKETEKARADAVKVQAEMAKRLAEAEKGANEAKKQYEEAAAGAAKRIKALEA
;
A
#
# COMPACT_ATOMS: atom_id res chain seq x y z
N GLU A 1 38.85 -43.27 13.14
CA GLU A 1 37.96 -43.11 11.96
C GLU A 1 36.53 -42.77 12.34
N LYS A 2 35.78 -43.61 13.07
CA LYS A 2 34.35 -43.36 13.37
C LYS A 2 34.03 -41.97 13.99
N ARG A 3 34.82 -41.54 14.97
CA ARG A 3 34.68 -40.22 15.63
C ARG A 3 35.04 -39.04 14.72
N GLN A 4 35.89 -39.24 13.71
CA GLN A 4 36.29 -38.21 12.77
C GLN A 4 35.17 -37.97 11.74
N ALA A 5 34.57 -39.06 11.23
CA ALA A 5 33.43 -39.00 10.32
C ALA A 5 32.20 -38.33 10.96
N GLU A 6 31.93 -38.59 12.24
CA GLU A 6 30.86 -37.93 13.00
C GLU A 6 31.07 -36.41 13.10
N LEU A 7 32.32 -35.96 13.31
CA LEU A 7 32.67 -34.54 13.38
C LEU A 7 32.60 -33.84 12.01
N ASP A 8 33.08 -34.49 10.94
CA ASP A 8 32.98 -33.97 9.57
C ASP A 8 31.50 -33.84 9.16
N GLN A 9 30.65 -34.79 9.52
CA GLN A 9 29.22 -34.76 9.26
C GLN A 9 28.49 -33.66 10.06
N LEU A 10 28.87 -33.45 11.33
CA LEU A 10 28.35 -32.34 12.15
C LEU A 10 28.69 -30.97 11.55
N LYS A 11 29.93 -30.79 11.09
CA LYS A 11 30.37 -29.54 10.45
C LYS A 11 29.63 -29.28 9.15
N PHE A 12 29.50 -30.30 8.30
CA PHE A 12 28.75 -30.21 7.05
C PHE A 12 27.27 -29.83 7.29
N ASN A 13 26.63 -30.43 8.28
CA ASN A 13 25.24 -30.12 8.63
C ASN A 13 25.09 -28.69 9.16
N ALA A 14 26.01 -28.23 10.02
CA ALA A 14 25.98 -26.87 10.56
C ALA A 14 26.18 -25.81 9.47
N ASP A 15 27.13 -26.03 8.55
CA ASP A 15 27.39 -25.12 7.42
C ASP A 15 26.19 -25.11 6.43
N ALA A 16 25.58 -26.27 6.17
CA ALA A 16 24.40 -26.38 5.32
C ALA A 16 23.17 -25.66 5.91
N ASP A 17 22.96 -25.78 7.22
CA ASP A 17 21.85 -25.11 7.91
C ASP A 17 22.07 -23.60 8.01
N LYS A 18 23.31 -23.14 8.22
CA LYS A 18 23.67 -21.72 8.12
C LYS A 18 23.33 -21.15 6.74
N GLY A 19 23.75 -21.81 5.66
CA GLY A 19 23.47 -21.38 4.29
C GLY A 19 21.97 -21.30 3.97
N LYS A 20 21.17 -22.26 4.47
CA LYS A 20 19.71 -22.22 4.31
C LYS A 20 19.09 -21.02 5.04
N VAL A 21 19.53 -20.74 6.27
CA VAL A 21 19.02 -19.60 7.06
C VAL A 21 19.41 -18.27 6.43
N GLU A 22 20.64 -18.13 5.93
CA GLU A 22 21.09 -16.91 5.22
C GLU A 22 20.29 -16.68 3.93
N SER A 23 20.09 -17.73 3.13
CA SER A 23 19.27 -17.65 1.91
C SER A 23 17.82 -17.29 2.23
N ALA A 24 17.23 -17.89 3.27
CA ALA A 24 15.87 -17.57 3.71
C ALA A 24 15.75 -16.12 4.20
N LEU A 25 16.75 -15.62 4.95
CA LEU A 25 16.77 -14.24 5.43
C LEU A 25 16.92 -13.24 4.28
N ALA A 26 17.78 -13.53 3.30
CA ALA A 26 17.94 -12.70 2.11
C ALA A 26 16.66 -12.64 1.27
N ALA A 27 15.98 -13.79 1.09
CA ALA A 27 14.70 -13.86 0.40
C ALA A 27 13.61 -13.07 1.15
N ALA A 28 13.52 -13.21 2.47
CA ALA A 28 12.57 -12.47 3.31
C ALA A 28 12.81 -10.96 3.26
N LYS A 29 14.06 -10.50 3.29
CA LYS A 29 14.42 -9.08 3.13
C LYS A 29 14.02 -8.56 1.76
N LYS A 30 14.28 -9.32 0.70
CA LYS A 30 13.89 -8.94 -0.68
C LYS A 30 12.37 -8.84 -0.83
N GLN A 31 11.62 -9.81 -0.30
CA GLN A 31 10.16 -9.77 -0.31
C GLN A 31 9.61 -8.60 0.49
N ALA A 32 10.16 -8.31 1.67
CA ALA A 32 9.75 -7.15 2.48
C ALA A 32 9.99 -5.83 1.74
N ALA A 33 11.15 -5.67 1.10
CA ALA A 33 11.46 -4.47 0.31
C ALA A 33 10.54 -4.32 -0.91
N ALA A 34 10.25 -5.42 -1.62
CA ALA A 34 9.34 -5.42 -2.76
C ALA A 34 7.90 -5.07 -2.35
N ALA A 35 7.43 -5.60 -1.22
CA ALA A 35 6.12 -5.26 -0.67
C ALA A 35 6.06 -3.77 -0.27
N GLU A 36 7.09 -3.24 0.37
CA GLU A 36 7.13 -1.82 0.76
C GLU A 36 7.14 -0.89 -0.48
N ALA A 37 7.85 -1.27 -1.54
CA ALA A 37 7.86 -0.52 -2.79
C ALA A 37 6.48 -0.51 -3.48
N ALA A 38 5.84 -1.69 -3.60
CA ALA A 38 4.50 -1.80 -4.17
C ALA A 38 3.45 -0.99 -3.39
N LEU A 39 3.60 -0.93 -2.06
CA LEU A 39 2.72 -0.14 -1.20
C LEU A 39 2.93 1.37 -1.35
N LYS A 40 4.18 1.82 -1.48
CA LYS A 40 4.46 3.24 -1.79
C LYS A 40 3.84 3.65 -3.12
N GLU A 41 3.95 2.79 -4.13
CA GLU A 41 3.35 3.03 -5.45
C GLU A 41 1.81 3.06 -5.37
N ALA A 42 1.19 2.11 -4.67
CA ALA A 42 -0.25 2.08 -4.47
C ALA A 42 -0.76 3.32 -3.73
N ARG A 43 -0.04 3.79 -2.70
CA ARG A 43 -0.36 5.03 -1.98
C ARG A 43 -0.25 6.27 -2.88
N ALA A 44 0.79 6.35 -3.70
CA ALA A 44 0.97 7.46 -4.63
C ALA A 44 -0.21 7.52 -5.62
N LYS A 45 -0.54 6.39 -6.25
CA LYS A 45 -1.67 6.28 -7.19
C LYS A 45 -3.01 6.63 -6.53
N ALA A 46 -3.29 6.09 -5.35
CA ALA A 46 -4.54 6.37 -4.63
C ALA A 46 -4.65 7.86 -4.23
N LYS A 47 -3.53 8.48 -3.85
CA LYS A 47 -3.50 9.92 -3.55
C LYS A 47 -3.75 10.77 -4.80
N GLU A 48 -3.08 10.45 -5.91
CA GLU A 48 -3.29 11.14 -7.19
C GLU A 48 -4.74 11.04 -7.67
N GLU A 49 -5.35 9.85 -7.56
CA GLU A 49 -6.75 9.63 -7.92
C GLU A 49 -7.71 10.39 -6.99
N ALA A 50 -7.46 10.38 -5.68
CA ALA A 50 -8.27 11.15 -4.73
C ALA A 50 -8.18 12.66 -4.97
N ASP A 51 -6.98 13.18 -5.29
CA ASP A 51 -6.80 14.60 -5.60
C ASP A 51 -7.42 14.97 -6.94
N ARG A 52 -7.40 14.08 -7.93
CA ARG A 52 -8.13 14.26 -9.19
C ARG A 52 -9.63 14.33 -8.97
N LEU A 53 -10.22 13.37 -8.24
CA LEU A 53 -11.66 13.35 -7.98
C LEU A 53 -12.13 14.54 -7.14
N ARG A 54 -11.29 15.06 -6.23
CA ARG A 54 -11.58 16.32 -5.51
C ARG A 54 -11.67 17.51 -6.45
N LYS A 55 -10.76 17.62 -7.42
CA LYS A 55 -10.81 18.69 -8.43
C LYS A 55 -12.06 18.58 -9.31
N GLU A 56 -12.40 17.37 -9.73
CA GLU A 56 -13.63 17.12 -10.51
C GLU A 56 -14.89 17.46 -9.70
N LEU A 57 -14.91 17.13 -8.40
CA LEU A 57 -16.00 17.50 -7.48
C LEU A 57 -16.15 19.01 -7.36
N GLU A 58 -15.05 19.72 -7.13
CA GLU A 58 -15.03 21.19 -7.02
C GLU A 58 -15.54 21.84 -8.31
N GLN A 59 -15.08 21.37 -9.48
CA GLN A 59 -15.56 21.84 -10.78
C GLN A 59 -17.05 21.58 -10.98
N SER A 60 -17.56 20.40 -10.58
CA SER A 60 -18.99 20.09 -10.68
C SER A 60 -19.84 20.98 -9.78
N GLN A 61 -19.36 21.29 -8.57
CA GLN A 61 -20.02 22.22 -7.65
C GLN A 61 -20.03 23.65 -8.18
N LEU A 62 -18.90 24.13 -8.71
CA LEU A 62 -18.81 25.44 -9.37
C LEU A 62 -19.78 25.54 -10.56
N ALA A 63 -19.87 24.49 -11.38
CA ALA A 63 -20.82 24.43 -12.49
C ALA A 63 -22.27 24.49 -12.00
N ALA A 64 -22.62 23.70 -10.98
CA ALA A 64 -23.96 23.71 -10.38
C ALA A 64 -24.33 25.10 -9.81
N ASN A 65 -23.42 25.75 -9.08
CA ASN A 65 -23.63 27.09 -8.52
C ASN A 65 -23.81 28.14 -9.62
N THR A 66 -23.05 28.02 -10.73
CA THR A 66 -23.17 28.91 -11.89
C THR A 66 -24.54 28.76 -12.57
N LEU A 67 -25.00 27.51 -12.73
CA LEU A 67 -26.32 27.21 -13.28
C LEU A 67 -27.45 27.68 -12.35
N GLU A 68 -27.27 27.58 -11.03
CA GLU A 68 -28.22 28.13 -10.05
C GLU A 68 -28.35 29.65 -10.16
N ALA A 69 -27.22 30.37 -10.27
CA ALA A 69 -27.23 31.82 -10.47
C ALA A 69 -27.95 32.19 -11.77
N ARG A 70 -27.71 31.44 -12.85
CA ARG A 70 -28.38 31.63 -14.14
C ARG A 70 -29.88 31.31 -14.06
N ALA A 71 -30.28 30.29 -13.32
CA ALA A 71 -31.70 29.97 -13.10
C ALA A 71 -32.42 31.12 -12.38
N LYS A 72 -31.82 31.69 -11.33
CA LYS A 72 -32.36 32.86 -10.61
C LYS A 72 -32.50 34.10 -11.50
N ASP A 73 -31.53 34.34 -12.37
CA ASP A 73 -31.61 35.43 -13.35
C ASP A 73 -32.75 35.18 -14.36
N LEU A 74 -32.88 33.97 -14.89
CA LEU A 74 -33.98 33.59 -15.79
C LEU A 74 -35.36 33.67 -15.11
N GLU A 75 -35.47 33.30 -13.85
CA GLU A 75 -36.70 33.47 -13.05
C GLU A 75 -37.07 34.94 -12.90
N THR A 76 -36.09 35.80 -12.65
CA THR A 76 -36.28 37.25 -12.55
C THR A 76 -36.73 37.84 -13.89
N GLN A 77 -36.10 37.45 -15.00
CA GLN A 77 -36.50 37.86 -16.33
C GLN A 77 -37.91 37.36 -16.69
N LEU A 78 -38.25 36.12 -16.31
CA LEU A 78 -39.57 35.55 -16.54
C LEU A 78 -40.65 36.31 -15.77
N ALA A 79 -40.42 36.61 -14.49
CA ALA A 79 -41.34 37.40 -13.68
C ALA A 79 -41.55 38.81 -14.26
N ALA A 80 -40.47 39.46 -14.73
CA ALA A 80 -40.56 40.76 -15.39
C ALA A 80 -41.35 40.69 -16.71
N ALA A 81 -41.13 39.65 -17.52
CA ALA A 81 -41.87 39.44 -18.76
C ALA A 81 -43.37 39.18 -18.52
N GLN A 82 -43.71 38.45 -17.46
CA GLN A 82 -45.10 38.20 -17.05
C GLN A 82 -45.78 39.44 -16.48
N ALA A 83 -45.03 40.34 -15.84
CA ALA A 83 -45.55 41.61 -15.35
C ALA A 83 -45.75 42.66 -16.46
N ALA A 84 -44.91 42.62 -17.50
CA ALA A 84 -44.93 43.58 -18.61
C ALA A 84 -45.91 43.21 -19.75
N ALA A 85 -46.32 41.94 -19.87
CA ALA A 85 -47.26 41.47 -20.88
C ALA A 85 -48.37 40.64 -20.24
N GLU A 86 -49.61 40.80 -20.69
CA GLU A 86 -50.67 39.80 -20.45
C GLU A 86 -50.14 38.45 -20.95
N GLY A 87 -49.87 37.52 -20.03
CA GLY A 87 -49.05 36.33 -20.26
C GLY A 87 -49.37 35.55 -21.55
N GLY A 88 -48.34 34.94 -22.14
CA GLY A 88 -48.46 34.17 -23.38
C GLY A 88 -47.55 34.60 -24.54
N SER A 89 -46.64 35.55 -24.31
CA SER A 89 -45.69 36.00 -25.35
C SER A 89 -44.67 34.92 -25.71
N ALA A 90 -44.15 34.96 -26.94
CA ALA A 90 -43.08 34.07 -27.39
C ALA A 90 -41.81 34.18 -26.51
N ALA A 91 -41.56 35.36 -25.94
CA ALA A 91 -40.45 35.59 -25.02
C ALA A 91 -40.64 34.84 -23.69
N GLU A 92 -41.85 34.84 -23.12
CA GLU A 92 -42.17 34.09 -21.90
C GLU A 92 -41.97 32.57 -22.09
N LYS A 93 -42.46 32.03 -23.22
CA LYS A 93 -42.26 30.60 -23.55
C LYS A 93 -40.78 30.25 -23.64
N LYS A 94 -39.99 31.08 -24.34
CA LYS A 94 -38.54 30.87 -24.48
C LYS A 94 -37.80 30.95 -23.14
N LEU A 95 -38.19 31.87 -22.25
CA LEU A 95 -37.62 31.96 -20.90
C LEU A 95 -37.96 30.73 -20.05
N LYS A 96 -39.20 30.22 -20.12
CA LYS A 96 -39.60 28.97 -19.46
C LYS A 96 -38.80 27.77 -19.96
N GLU A 97 -38.61 27.65 -21.27
CA GLU A 97 -37.80 26.57 -21.88
C GLU A 97 -36.33 26.65 -21.42
N GLN A 98 -35.74 27.86 -21.41
CA GLN A 98 -34.38 28.07 -20.94
C GLN A 98 -34.24 27.74 -19.45
N LEU A 99 -35.19 28.18 -18.63
CA LEU A 99 -35.20 27.89 -17.19
C LEU A 99 -35.31 26.39 -16.93
N ALA A 100 -36.21 25.68 -17.63
CA ALA A 100 -36.34 24.24 -17.51
C ALA A 100 -35.04 23.51 -17.88
N LYS A 101 -34.39 23.94 -18.97
CA LYS A 101 -33.11 23.38 -19.42
C LYS A 101 -31.99 23.61 -18.39
N VAL A 102 -31.80 24.84 -17.92
CA VAL A 102 -30.75 25.19 -16.94
C VAL A 102 -30.98 24.48 -15.60
N THR A 103 -32.24 24.39 -15.16
CA THR A 103 -32.64 23.64 -13.96
C THR A 103 -32.27 22.15 -14.10
N GLY A 104 -32.56 21.54 -15.25
CA GLY A 104 -32.18 20.15 -15.53
C GLY A 104 -30.66 19.95 -15.52
N GLU A 105 -29.90 20.80 -16.19
CA GLU A 105 -28.43 20.76 -16.21
C GLU A 105 -27.84 20.92 -14.80
N ARG A 106 -28.41 21.81 -13.97
CA ARG A 106 -28.01 22.00 -12.57
C ARG A 106 -28.23 20.72 -11.76
N ASP A 107 -29.40 20.11 -11.88
CA ASP A 107 -29.76 18.90 -11.13
C ASP A 107 -28.85 17.71 -11.50
N GLU A 108 -28.47 17.62 -12.78
CA GLU A 108 -27.47 16.65 -13.24
C GLU A 108 -26.09 16.91 -12.62
N LYS A 109 -25.63 18.16 -12.60
CA LYS A 109 -24.35 18.53 -11.96
C LYS A 109 -24.34 18.31 -10.46
N GLU A 110 -25.47 18.52 -9.78
CA GLU A 110 -25.58 18.22 -8.35
C GLU A 110 -25.55 16.70 -8.08
N LYS A 111 -26.20 15.90 -8.94
CA LYS A 111 -26.12 14.43 -8.87
C LYS A 111 -24.69 13.93 -9.11
N GLU A 112 -24.00 14.49 -10.10
CA GLU A 112 -22.59 14.19 -10.39
C GLU A 112 -21.69 14.51 -9.18
N ALA A 113 -21.84 15.69 -8.59
CA ALA A 113 -21.11 16.10 -7.39
C ALA A 113 -21.38 15.14 -6.21
N LYS A 114 -22.63 14.72 -5.98
CA LYS A 114 -22.96 13.73 -4.94
C LYS A 114 -22.32 12.36 -5.21
N GLY A 115 -22.22 11.95 -6.47
CA GLY A 115 -21.54 10.72 -6.89
C GLY A 115 -20.03 10.79 -6.62
N LEU A 116 -19.39 11.87 -7.06
CA LEU A 116 -17.96 12.11 -6.83
C LEU A 116 -17.61 12.19 -5.35
N ALA A 117 -18.43 12.84 -4.53
CA ALA A 117 -18.24 12.92 -3.08
C ALA A 117 -18.22 11.52 -2.43
N LYS A 118 -19.14 10.64 -2.83
CA LYS A 118 -19.18 9.25 -2.34
C LYS A 118 -17.94 8.47 -2.76
N GLU A 119 -17.47 8.65 -3.99
CA GLU A 119 -16.27 7.93 -4.46
C GLU A 119 -15.01 8.40 -3.74
N VAL A 120 -14.88 9.71 -3.49
CA VAL A 120 -13.80 10.27 -2.65
C VAL A 120 -13.82 9.67 -1.25
N GLU A 121 -15.00 9.52 -0.64
CA GLU A 121 -15.13 8.90 0.69
C GLU A 121 -14.76 7.41 0.66
N ARG A 122 -15.23 6.68 -0.34
CA ARG A 122 -14.89 5.26 -0.54
C ARG A 122 -13.38 5.05 -0.68
N LEU A 123 -12.70 5.87 -1.49
CA LEU A 123 -11.25 5.80 -1.65
C LEU A 123 -10.50 6.12 -0.35
N LYS A 124 -10.98 7.09 0.44
CA LYS A 124 -10.40 7.38 1.76
C LYS A 124 -10.48 6.17 2.69
N VAL A 125 -11.62 5.49 2.75
CA VAL A 125 -11.81 4.28 3.57
C VAL A 125 -10.93 3.13 3.07
N ALA A 126 -10.86 2.93 1.75
CA ALA A 126 -10.01 1.91 1.15
C ALA A 126 -8.52 2.16 1.46
N LEU A 127 -8.08 3.42 1.39
CA LEU A 127 -6.72 3.82 1.71
C LEU A 127 -6.41 3.55 3.20
N ASP A 128 -7.24 4.00 4.14
CA ASP A 128 -7.05 3.76 5.58
C ASP A 128 -6.98 2.26 5.90
N LYS A 129 -7.85 1.45 5.28
CA LYS A 129 -7.81 -0.02 5.44
C LYS A 129 -6.49 -0.60 4.92
N ALA A 130 -6.07 -0.20 3.72
CA ALA A 130 -4.81 -0.66 3.14
C ALA A 130 -3.60 -0.24 3.99
N GLU A 131 -3.63 0.95 4.61
CA GLU A 131 -2.59 1.43 5.52
C GLU A 131 -2.48 0.58 6.78
N LYS A 132 -3.61 0.25 7.41
CA LYS A 132 -3.65 -0.63 8.59
C LYS A 132 -3.15 -2.04 8.28
N GLU A 133 -3.59 -2.62 7.16
CA GLU A 133 -3.12 -3.95 6.73
C GLU A 133 -1.62 -3.95 6.44
N THR A 134 -1.10 -2.87 5.85
CA THR A 134 0.32 -2.67 5.58
C THR A 134 1.14 -2.54 6.85
N GLU A 135 0.68 -1.75 7.81
CA GLU A 135 1.36 -1.57 9.10
C GLU A 135 1.47 -2.90 9.84
N LYS A 136 0.38 -3.69 9.83
CA LYS A 136 0.37 -5.05 10.36
C LYS A 136 1.38 -5.95 9.64
N ALA A 137 1.36 -5.98 8.31
CA ALA A 137 2.30 -6.78 7.52
C ALA A 137 3.77 -6.39 7.80
N ARG A 138 4.04 -5.10 7.99
CA ARG A 138 5.37 -4.60 8.37
C ARG A 138 5.77 -5.09 9.77
N ALA A 139 4.87 -5.02 10.75
CA ALA A 139 5.13 -5.51 12.09
C ALA A 139 5.42 -7.02 12.11
N ASP A 140 4.66 -7.80 11.33
CA ASP A 140 4.86 -9.24 11.19
C ASP A 140 6.20 -9.56 10.49
N ALA A 141 6.55 -8.82 9.44
CA ALA A 141 7.84 -8.96 8.76
C ALA A 141 9.02 -8.65 9.70
N VAL A 142 8.91 -7.63 10.56
CA VAL A 142 9.94 -7.30 11.56
C VAL A 142 10.12 -8.44 12.57
N LYS A 143 9.03 -9.05 13.04
CA LYS A 143 9.09 -10.21 13.95
C LYS A 143 9.78 -11.39 13.29
N VAL A 144 9.40 -11.74 12.06
CA VAL A 144 10.03 -12.83 11.30
C VAL A 144 11.52 -12.56 11.08
N GLN A 145 11.90 -11.33 10.75
CA GLN A 145 13.31 -10.97 10.60
C GLN A 145 14.09 -11.12 11.91
N ALA A 146 13.51 -10.72 13.05
CA ALA A 146 14.14 -10.87 14.36
C ALA A 146 14.32 -12.35 14.74
N GLU A 147 13.32 -13.19 14.50
CA GLU A 147 13.41 -14.63 14.75
C GLU A 147 14.46 -15.31 13.84
N MET A 148 14.50 -14.96 12.56
CA MET A 148 15.49 -15.48 11.62
C MET A 148 16.92 -15.04 12.00
N ALA A 149 17.10 -13.79 12.44
CA ALA A 149 18.39 -13.30 12.93
C ALA A 149 18.85 -14.05 14.18
N LYS A 150 17.92 -14.35 15.11
CA LYS A 150 18.22 -15.16 16.30
C LYS A 150 18.65 -16.58 15.91
N ARG A 151 17.91 -17.24 15.01
CA ARG A 151 18.27 -18.58 14.50
C ARG A 151 19.63 -18.59 13.81
N LEU A 152 19.96 -17.53 13.07
CA LEU A 152 21.27 -17.40 12.44
C LEU A 152 22.38 -17.32 13.50
N ALA A 153 22.20 -16.49 14.54
CA ALA A 153 23.17 -16.39 15.62
C ALA A 153 23.36 -17.71 16.38
N GLU A 154 22.28 -18.47 16.60
CA GLU A 154 22.33 -19.81 17.21
C GLU A 154 23.06 -20.82 16.30
N ALA A 155 22.79 -20.80 14.99
CA ALA A 155 23.47 -21.64 14.01
C ALA A 155 24.98 -21.32 13.93
N GLU A 156 25.35 -20.02 13.96
CA GLU A 156 26.75 -19.59 13.99
C GLU A 156 27.47 -20.04 15.26
N LYS A 157 26.81 -19.96 16.40
CA LYS A 157 27.34 -20.46 17.67
C LYS A 157 27.58 -21.98 17.59
N GLY A 158 26.62 -22.74 17.10
CA GLY A 158 26.75 -24.19 16.91
C GLY A 158 27.87 -24.57 15.95
N ALA A 159 28.01 -23.86 14.82
CA ALA A 159 29.10 -24.07 13.87
C ALA A 159 30.47 -23.78 14.49
N ASN A 160 30.59 -22.71 15.28
CA ASN A 160 31.83 -22.37 15.99
C ASN A 160 32.19 -23.40 17.07
N GLU A 161 31.21 -23.91 17.81
CA GLU A 161 31.41 -24.98 18.80
C GLU A 161 31.86 -26.28 18.14
N ALA A 162 31.24 -26.69 17.03
CA ALA A 162 31.65 -27.84 16.25
C ALA A 162 33.08 -27.71 15.71
N LYS A 163 33.43 -26.52 15.19
CA LYS A 163 34.80 -26.22 14.73
C LYS A 163 35.81 -26.33 15.87
N LYS A 164 35.52 -25.80 17.06
CA LYS A 164 36.39 -25.90 18.23
C LYS A 164 36.62 -27.36 18.66
N GLN A 165 35.55 -28.16 18.71
CA GLN A 165 35.64 -29.59 19.03
C GLN A 165 36.49 -30.35 18.00
N TYR A 166 36.40 -29.98 16.73
CA TYR A 166 37.23 -30.52 15.66
C TYR A 166 38.72 -30.22 15.87
N GLU A 167 39.06 -28.96 16.13
CA GLU A 167 40.44 -28.50 16.34
C GLU A 167 41.06 -29.18 17.58
N GLU A 168 40.30 -29.30 18.67
CA GLU A 168 40.72 -30.00 19.89
C GLU A 168 40.93 -31.51 19.64
N ALA A 169 40.04 -32.16 18.90
CA ALA A 169 40.17 -33.57 18.54
C ALA A 169 41.38 -33.82 17.64
N ALA A 170 41.61 -32.96 16.64
CA ALA A 170 42.76 -33.02 15.75
C ALA A 170 44.09 -32.83 16.50
N ALA A 171 44.14 -31.84 17.42
CA ALA A 171 45.31 -31.61 18.26
C ALA A 171 45.59 -32.80 19.20
N GLY A 172 44.53 -33.40 19.77
CA GLY A 172 44.63 -34.61 20.59
C GLY A 172 45.14 -35.82 19.81
N ALA A 173 44.67 -36.01 18.58
CA ALA A 173 45.15 -37.07 17.68
C ALA A 173 46.63 -36.87 17.31
N ALA A 174 47.03 -35.65 16.96
CA ALA A 174 48.41 -35.31 16.62
C ALA A 174 49.38 -35.57 17.80
N LYS A 175 48.97 -35.27 19.04
CA LYS A 175 49.76 -35.60 20.25
C LYS A 175 49.93 -37.10 20.45
N ARG A 176 48.88 -37.90 20.20
CA ARG A 176 48.94 -39.37 20.33
C ARG A 176 49.83 -40.01 19.27
N ILE A 177 49.77 -39.53 18.03
CA ILE A 177 50.64 -39.99 16.94
C ILE A 177 52.10 -39.74 17.31
N LYS A 178 52.45 -38.50 17.72
CA LYS A 178 53.80 -38.18 18.18
C LYS A 178 54.30 -39.02 19.35
N ALA A 179 53.40 -39.43 20.26
CA ALA A 179 53.75 -40.28 21.39
C ALA A 179 53.92 -41.77 21.03
N LEU A 180 53.43 -42.19 19.86
CA LEU A 180 53.62 -43.56 19.33
C LEU A 180 54.84 -43.65 18.40
N GLU A 181 55.27 -42.52 17.85
CA GLU A 181 56.47 -42.39 17.00
C GLU A 181 57.77 -42.11 17.79
N ALA A 182 57.66 -41.84 19.10
CA ALA A 182 58.77 -41.62 20.03
C ALA A 182 59.03 -42.87 20.88
#